data_AF-A0A0G1Z9K5-F1
#
_entry.id   AF-A0A0G1Z9K5-F1
#
_cell.length_a   1.000
_cell.length_b   1.000
_cell.length_c   1.000
_cell.angle_alpha   90.00
_cell.angle_beta   90.00
_cell.angle_gamma   90.00
#
_symmetry.space_group_name_H-M   'P 1'
#
loop_
_entity.id
_entity.type
_entity.pdbx_description
1 polymer ?
#
loop_
_entity_poly.entity_id
_entity_poly.type
_entity_poly.pdbx_seq_one_letter_code
_entity_poly.pdbx_strand_id
1 'polypeptide(L)'
;MRFTHGLAAIIVDKLLDFTYPLPFLIGALVYVMMKFDVSSEVFSLFAVVLLALIVVLALFYIMTYQGKGFISVLLIVFRINRITYIKKYFEKLLYFEKLIIQFFQHRSGVFIKGLLLSLLSGALVFIQLFLLLHAMGIIANPWHIFIIMVFMILAFIMPIPGALGTMEAGQALIFNAMGYTASAGVVFAFIFRIIELVKVGLGLIFLSSVGLNFLRNLNDLTNGGQANSKEQD
;
A
#
# COMPACT_ATOMS: atom_id res chain seq x y z
N MET A 1 17.02 -19.69 -6.53
CA MET A 1 16.22 -19.65 -5.29
C MET A 1 16.08 -18.27 -4.62
N ARG A 2 17.00 -17.30 -4.76
CA ARG A 2 16.87 -15.97 -4.09
C ARG A 2 15.82 -15.02 -4.71
N PHE A 3 15.58 -15.10 -6.02
CA PHE A 3 14.65 -14.19 -6.73
C PHE A 3 13.17 -14.42 -6.38
N THR A 4 12.78 -15.66 -6.12
CA THR A 4 11.39 -16.02 -5.75
C THR A 4 10.97 -15.46 -4.39
N HIS A 5 11.92 -15.30 -3.45
CA HIS A 5 11.65 -14.66 -2.16
C HIS A 5 11.47 -13.14 -2.29
N GLY A 6 12.26 -12.48 -3.13
CA GLY A 6 12.11 -11.05 -3.40
C GLY A 6 10.77 -10.72 -4.07
N LEU A 7 10.38 -11.51 -5.08
CA LEU A 7 9.06 -11.36 -5.71
C LEU A 7 7.92 -11.60 -4.72
N ALA A 8 7.99 -12.65 -3.91
CA ALA A 8 6.96 -12.91 -2.91
C ALA A 8 6.82 -11.77 -1.89
N ALA A 9 7.94 -11.17 -1.47
CA ALA A 9 7.92 -10.01 -0.57
C ALA A 9 7.22 -8.80 -1.20
N ILE A 10 7.50 -8.49 -2.48
CA ILE A 10 6.85 -7.38 -3.20
C ILE A 10 5.34 -7.62 -3.34
N ILE A 11 4.93 -8.86 -3.59
CA ILE A 11 3.51 -9.19 -3.73
C ILE A 11 2.78 -9.01 -2.40
N VAL A 12 3.39 -9.50 -1.32
CA VAL A 12 2.83 -9.37 0.03
C VAL A 12 2.72 -7.90 0.40
N ASP A 13 3.76 -7.12 0.14
CA ASP A 13 3.76 -5.67 0.34
C ASP A 13 2.57 -5.00 -0.38
N LYS A 14 2.36 -5.31 -1.66
CA LYS A 14 1.21 -4.78 -2.43
C LYS A 14 -0.14 -5.24 -1.89
N LEU A 15 -0.26 -6.47 -1.41
CA LEU A 15 -1.50 -6.96 -0.80
C LEU A 15 -1.81 -6.27 0.53
N LEU A 16 -0.78 -5.98 1.31
CA LEU A 16 -0.89 -5.21 2.53
C LEU A 16 -1.30 -3.76 2.24
N ASP A 17 -0.76 -3.15 1.19
CA ASP A 17 -1.15 -1.80 0.72
C ASP A 17 -2.65 -1.69 0.43
N PHE A 18 -3.29 -2.75 -0.09
CA PHE A 18 -4.74 -2.76 -0.34
C PHE A 18 -5.59 -3.08 0.89
N THR A 19 -5.02 -3.77 1.89
CA THR A 19 -5.78 -4.28 3.05
C THR A 19 -5.73 -3.33 4.23
N TYR A 20 -4.57 -2.75 4.51
CA TYR A 20 -4.40 -1.82 5.64
C TYR A 20 -5.36 -0.60 5.58
N PRO A 21 -5.77 -0.06 4.42
CA PRO A 21 -6.66 1.11 4.38
C PRO A 21 -8.09 0.81 4.82
N LEU A 22 -8.53 -0.44 4.82
CA LEU A 22 -9.94 -0.81 5.04
C LEU A 22 -10.53 -0.27 6.35
N PRO A 23 -9.87 -0.39 7.52
CA PRO A 23 -10.41 0.17 8.77
C PRO A 23 -10.57 1.69 8.70
N PHE A 24 -9.67 2.39 8.01
CA PHE A 24 -9.72 3.84 7.86
C PHE A 24 -10.86 4.27 6.91
N LEU A 25 -11.05 3.54 5.81
CA LEU A 25 -12.18 3.73 4.88
C LEU A 25 -13.52 3.51 5.59
N ILE A 26 -13.65 2.45 6.39
CA ILE A 26 -14.86 2.15 7.18
C ILE A 26 -15.11 3.27 8.19
N GLY A 27 -14.08 3.69 8.95
CA GLY A 27 -14.20 4.76 9.93
C GLY A 27 -14.64 6.09 9.31
N ALA A 28 -14.06 6.45 8.15
CA ALA A 28 -14.47 7.65 7.42
C ALA A 28 -15.91 7.55 6.91
N LEU A 29 -16.33 6.39 6.38
CA LEU A 29 -17.71 6.20 5.89
C LEU A 29 -18.73 6.35 7.03
N VAL A 30 -18.46 5.75 8.19
CA VAL A 30 -19.31 5.90 9.40
C VAL A 30 -19.38 7.36 9.83
N TYR A 31 -18.26 8.07 9.84
CA TYR A 31 -18.27 9.49 10.21
C TYR A 31 -19.05 10.36 9.23
N VAL A 32 -18.87 10.14 7.92
CA VAL A 32 -19.61 10.87 6.89
C VAL A 32 -21.11 10.67 7.06
N MET A 33 -21.54 9.44 7.37
CA MET A 33 -22.95 9.12 7.67
C MET A 33 -23.49 9.88 8.90
N MET A 34 -22.67 10.04 9.94
CA MET A 34 -23.11 10.67 11.18
C MET A 34 -23.15 12.20 11.11
N LYS A 35 -22.29 12.81 10.28
CA LYS A 35 -22.04 14.26 10.33
C LYS A 35 -22.54 15.03 9.12
N PHE A 36 -22.55 14.41 7.95
CA PHE A 36 -22.96 15.07 6.72
C PHE A 36 -24.32 14.54 6.27
N ASP A 37 -25.19 15.45 5.83
CA ASP A 37 -26.50 15.12 5.26
C ASP A 37 -26.31 14.67 3.80
N VAL A 38 -25.63 13.53 3.65
CA VAL A 38 -25.33 12.94 2.34
C VAL A 38 -26.57 12.23 1.84
N SER A 39 -26.93 12.49 0.58
CA SER A 39 -28.01 11.75 -0.07
C SER A 39 -27.83 10.22 0.10
N SER A 40 -28.93 9.52 0.36
CA SER A 40 -28.93 8.07 0.54
C SER A 40 -28.32 7.33 -0.64
N GLU A 41 -28.46 7.89 -1.84
CA GLU A 41 -27.89 7.38 -3.09
C GLU A 41 -26.36 7.38 -3.04
N VAL A 42 -25.74 8.53 -2.75
CA VAL A 42 -24.26 8.64 -2.66
C VAL A 42 -23.72 7.75 -1.56
N PHE A 43 -24.35 7.73 -0.39
CA PHE A 43 -23.94 6.84 0.70
C PHE A 43 -24.00 5.36 0.29
N SER A 44 -25.10 4.93 -0.34
CA SER A 44 -25.27 3.56 -0.80
C SER A 44 -24.22 3.15 -1.83
N LEU A 45 -23.85 4.05 -2.75
CA LEU A 45 -22.78 3.81 -3.72
C LEU A 45 -21.44 3.57 -3.02
N PHE A 46 -21.05 4.44 -2.08
CA PHE A 46 -19.81 4.25 -1.32
C PHE A 46 -19.83 2.95 -0.50
N ALA A 47 -20.94 2.64 0.16
CA ALA A 47 -21.10 1.41 0.93
C ALA A 47 -21.01 0.16 0.05
N VAL A 48 -21.64 0.16 -1.12
CA VAL A 48 -21.58 -0.96 -2.09
C VAL A 48 -20.16 -1.12 -2.63
N VAL A 49 -19.47 -0.04 -2.98
CA VAL A 49 -18.08 -0.10 -3.47
C VAL A 49 -17.14 -0.63 -2.39
N LEU A 50 -17.28 -0.15 -1.15
CA LEU A 50 -16.48 -0.63 -0.02
C LEU A 50 -16.77 -2.11 0.30
N LEU A 51 -18.05 -2.51 0.28
CA LEU A 51 -18.44 -3.90 0.46
C LEU A 51 -17.88 -4.78 -0.66
N ALA A 52 -17.97 -4.34 -1.91
CA ALA A 52 -17.40 -5.06 -3.06
C ALA A 52 -15.89 -5.23 -2.91
N LEU A 53 -15.17 -4.19 -2.47
CA LEU A 53 -13.74 -4.27 -2.20
C LEU A 53 -13.42 -5.30 -1.10
N ILE A 54 -14.15 -5.28 0.01
CA ILE A 54 -13.99 -6.25 1.11
C ILE A 54 -14.26 -7.66 0.62
N VAL A 55 -15.35 -7.88 -0.14
CA VAL A 55 -15.71 -9.19 -0.68
C VAL A 55 -14.65 -9.70 -1.65
N VAL A 56 -14.16 -8.86 -2.58
CA VAL A 56 -13.11 -9.23 -3.53
C VAL A 56 -11.82 -9.61 -2.80
N LEU A 57 -11.39 -8.83 -1.81
CA LEU A 57 -10.21 -9.14 -1.00
C LEU A 57 -10.40 -10.41 -0.18
N ALA A 58 -11.57 -10.60 0.45
CA ALA A 58 -11.89 -11.81 1.20
C ALA A 58 -11.86 -13.06 0.31
N LEU A 59 -12.50 -13.00 -0.86
CA LEU A 59 -12.45 -14.08 -1.85
C LEU A 59 -11.02 -14.35 -2.31
N PHE A 60 -10.25 -13.31 -2.61
CA PHE A 60 -8.83 -13.44 -2.97
C PHE A 60 -8.05 -14.19 -1.88
N TYR A 61 -8.18 -13.79 -0.62
CA TYR A 61 -7.48 -14.43 0.50
C TYR A 61 -7.94 -15.87 0.73
N ILE A 62 -9.24 -16.15 0.73
CA ILE A 62 -9.79 -17.49 0.90
C ILE A 62 -9.30 -18.42 -0.21
N MET A 63 -9.37 -17.98 -1.47
CA MET A 63 -8.94 -18.78 -2.62
C MET A 63 -7.44 -19.05 -2.58
N THR A 64 -6.64 -18.02 -2.32
CA THR A 64 -5.19 -18.13 -2.22
C THR A 64 -4.77 -19.07 -1.10
N TYR A 65 -5.43 -19.00 0.07
CA TYR A 65 -5.18 -19.89 1.19
C TYR A 65 -5.56 -21.35 0.89
N GLN A 66 -6.68 -21.56 0.19
CA GLN A 66 -7.11 -22.89 -0.29
C GLN A 66 -6.26 -23.47 -1.43
N GLY A 67 -5.25 -22.73 -1.92
CA GLY A 67 -4.42 -23.17 -3.03
C GLY A 67 -5.04 -23.00 -4.41
N LYS A 68 -6.17 -22.29 -4.50
CA LYS A 68 -6.86 -22.02 -5.76
C LYS A 68 -6.39 -20.67 -6.33
N GLY A 69 -6.20 -20.62 -7.64
CA GLY A 69 -5.87 -19.38 -8.33
C GLY A 69 -7.07 -18.44 -8.44
N PHE A 70 -7.03 -17.29 -7.75
CA PHE A 70 -7.99 -16.21 -7.91
C PHE A 70 -8.08 -15.71 -9.38
N ILE A 71 -6.94 -15.37 -9.97
CA ILE A 71 -6.78 -14.96 -11.36
C ILE A 71 -7.18 -16.11 -12.29
N SER A 72 -6.75 -17.35 -12.02
CA SER A 72 -7.17 -18.53 -12.81
C SER A 72 -8.69 -18.64 -12.90
N VAL A 73 -9.39 -18.50 -11.77
CA VAL A 73 -10.85 -18.55 -11.72
C VAL A 73 -11.48 -17.35 -12.43
N LEU A 74 -10.94 -16.15 -12.25
CA LEU A 74 -11.42 -14.96 -12.94
C LEU A 74 -11.34 -15.12 -14.47
N LEU A 75 -10.24 -15.67 -14.98
CA LEU A 75 -10.03 -15.93 -16.40
C LEU A 75 -11.02 -16.95 -16.98
N ILE A 76 -11.42 -17.94 -16.16
CA ILE A 76 -12.44 -18.93 -16.52
C ILE A 76 -13.84 -18.29 -16.51
N VAL A 77 -14.19 -17.57 -15.44
CA VAL A 77 -15.50 -16.93 -15.24
C VAL A 77 -15.78 -15.91 -16.35
N PHE A 78 -14.80 -15.04 -16.67
CA PHE A 78 -14.94 -14.04 -17.72
C PHE A 78 -14.70 -14.60 -19.14
N ARG A 79 -14.45 -15.91 -19.30
CA ARG A 79 -14.13 -16.57 -20.58
C ARG A 79 -13.00 -15.91 -21.38
N ILE A 80 -12.11 -15.16 -20.72
CA ILE A 80 -10.99 -14.43 -21.33
C ILE A 80 -9.96 -15.39 -21.93
N ASN A 81 -9.98 -16.67 -21.54
CA ASN A 81 -9.16 -17.75 -22.10
C ASN A 81 -9.34 -17.96 -23.63
N ARG A 82 -10.37 -17.35 -24.26
CA ARG A 82 -10.62 -17.41 -25.71
C ARG A 82 -9.82 -16.37 -26.53
N ILE A 83 -9.18 -15.38 -25.90
CA ILE A 83 -8.51 -14.28 -26.60
C ILE A 83 -7.02 -14.62 -26.85
N THR A 84 -6.67 -14.87 -28.11
CA THR A 84 -5.32 -15.33 -28.53
C THR A 84 -4.20 -14.34 -28.19
N TYR A 85 -4.49 -13.02 -28.18
CA TYR A 85 -3.53 -11.96 -27.88
C TYR A 85 -3.02 -11.96 -26.42
N ILE A 86 -3.82 -12.49 -25.48
CA ILE A 86 -3.51 -12.45 -24.03
C ILE A 86 -2.73 -13.70 -23.59
N LYS A 87 -2.71 -14.77 -24.40
CA LYS A 87 -2.02 -16.04 -24.06
C LYS A 87 -0.55 -15.85 -23.64
N LYS A 88 0.18 -14.93 -24.29
CA LYS A 88 1.60 -14.64 -23.99
C LYS A 88 1.82 -14.08 -22.58
N TYR A 89 0.85 -13.38 -22.02
CA TYR A 89 0.89 -12.84 -20.65
C TYR A 89 0.26 -13.79 -19.64
N PHE A 90 -0.60 -14.70 -20.10
CA PHE A 90 -1.33 -15.66 -19.28
C PHE A 90 -0.40 -16.57 -18.48
N GLU A 91 0.64 -17.14 -19.12
CA GLU A 91 1.61 -17.99 -18.44
C GLU A 91 2.39 -17.23 -17.35
N LYS A 92 2.76 -15.97 -17.62
CA LYS A 92 3.41 -15.11 -16.62
C LYS A 92 2.47 -14.81 -15.45
N LEU A 93 1.20 -14.55 -15.73
CA LEU A 93 0.18 -14.24 -14.74
C LEU A 93 -0.14 -15.46 -13.85
N LEU A 94 -0.22 -16.65 -14.45
CA LEU A 94 -0.41 -17.92 -13.73
C LEU A 94 0.82 -18.30 -12.91
N TYR A 95 2.03 -18.09 -13.45
CA TYR A 95 3.26 -18.27 -12.70
C TYR A 95 3.31 -17.32 -11.50
N PHE A 96 2.93 -16.06 -11.70
CA PHE A 96 2.82 -15.06 -10.64
C PHE A 96 1.82 -15.50 -9.57
N GLU A 97 0.62 -15.90 -9.95
CA GLU A 97 -0.39 -16.43 -9.05
C GLU A 97 0.11 -17.64 -8.22
N LYS A 98 0.83 -18.56 -8.86
CA LYS A 98 1.41 -19.72 -8.16
C LYS A 98 2.40 -19.29 -7.08
N LEU A 99 3.21 -18.25 -7.32
CA LEU A 99 4.11 -17.69 -6.30
C LEU A 99 3.34 -17.12 -5.10
N ILE A 100 2.21 -16.46 -5.34
CA ILE A 100 1.34 -15.93 -4.27
C ILE A 100 0.79 -17.08 -3.42
N ILE A 101 0.21 -18.09 -4.07
CA ILE A 101 -0.36 -19.25 -3.39
C ILE A 101 0.70 -19.94 -2.53
N GLN A 102 1.89 -20.19 -3.09
CA GLN A 102 2.98 -20.82 -2.34
C GLN A 102 3.38 -19.99 -1.11
N PHE A 103 3.44 -18.66 -1.23
CA PHE A 103 3.75 -17.79 -0.09
C PHE A 103 2.70 -17.93 1.02
N PHE A 104 1.41 -17.84 0.70
CA PHE A 104 0.35 -17.90 1.72
C PHE A 104 0.26 -19.28 2.38
N GLN A 105 0.47 -20.37 1.63
CA GLN A 105 0.41 -21.73 2.18
C GLN A 105 1.61 -22.06 3.08
N HIS A 106 2.83 -21.65 2.72
CA HIS A 106 4.04 -22.00 3.48
C HIS A 106 4.44 -20.97 4.55
N ARG A 107 3.97 -19.72 4.45
CA ARG A 107 4.45 -18.59 5.29
C ARG A 107 3.30 -17.73 5.83
N SER A 108 2.13 -18.29 6.09
CA SER A 108 0.95 -17.58 6.64
C SER A 108 1.27 -16.73 7.89
N GLY A 109 2.14 -17.22 8.79
CA GLY A 109 2.58 -16.47 9.97
C GLY A 109 3.39 -15.20 9.65
N VAL A 110 4.13 -15.18 8.54
CA VAL A 110 4.86 -13.99 8.08
C VAL A 110 3.89 -12.95 7.52
N PHE A 111 2.83 -13.40 6.83
CA PHE A 111 1.77 -12.51 6.34
C PHE A 111 1.06 -11.79 7.50
N ILE A 112 0.67 -12.52 8.54
CA ILE A 112 -0.01 -11.91 9.71
C ILE A 112 0.90 -10.87 10.38
N LYS A 113 2.19 -11.17 10.55
CA LYS A 113 3.16 -10.19 11.08
C LYS A 113 3.27 -8.97 10.19
N GLY A 114 3.33 -9.15 8.86
CA GLY A 114 3.32 -8.06 7.90
C GLY A 114 2.05 -7.21 8.03
N LEU A 115 0.88 -7.83 8.12
CA LEU A 115 -0.39 -7.14 8.29
C LEU A 115 -0.44 -6.32 9.58
N LEU A 116 -0.02 -6.89 10.71
CA LEU A 116 0.07 -6.16 11.97
C LEU A 116 1.04 -4.97 11.87
N LEU A 117 2.17 -5.15 11.17
CA LEU A 117 3.15 -4.08 10.98
C LEU A 117 2.62 -2.98 10.05
N SER A 118 1.86 -3.33 9.01
CA SER A 118 1.18 -2.36 8.13
C SER A 118 0.07 -1.60 8.87
N LEU A 119 -0.70 -2.26 9.73
CA LEU A 119 -1.69 -1.59 10.57
C LEU A 119 -1.02 -0.65 11.58
N LEU A 120 0.10 -1.08 12.19
CA LEU A 120 0.90 -0.22 13.06
C LEU A 120 1.48 0.99 12.29
N SER A 121 1.98 0.78 11.08
CA SER A 121 2.41 1.85 10.18
C SER A 121 1.28 2.85 9.91
N GLY A 122 0.08 2.36 9.58
CA GLY A 122 -1.11 3.20 9.40
C GLY A 122 -1.49 3.99 10.66
N ALA A 123 -1.36 3.38 11.84
CA ALA A 123 -1.58 4.07 13.11
C ALA A 123 -0.51 5.16 13.37
N LEU A 124 0.76 4.91 13.01
CA LEU A 124 1.81 5.93 13.09
C LEU A 124 1.55 7.09 12.13
N VAL A 125 1.06 6.80 10.92
CA VAL A 125 0.62 7.85 9.98
C VAL A 125 -0.55 8.64 10.58
N PHE A 126 -1.53 7.97 11.20
CA PHE A 126 -2.63 8.66 11.88
C PHE A 126 -2.12 9.61 12.98
N ILE A 127 -1.18 9.16 13.82
CA ILE A 127 -0.55 9.99 14.85
C ILE A 127 0.23 11.15 14.23
N GLN A 128 0.98 10.90 13.15
CA GLN A 128 1.69 11.95 12.42
C GLN A 128 0.74 13.02 11.91
N LEU A 129 -0.42 12.63 11.35
CA LEU A 129 -1.43 13.57 10.88
C LEU A 129 -2.03 14.37 12.03
N PHE A 130 -2.31 13.72 13.16
CA PHE A 130 -2.77 14.40 14.37
C PHE A 130 -1.77 15.47 14.83
N LEU A 131 -0.48 15.13 14.92
CA LEU A 131 0.57 16.06 15.31
C LEU A 131 0.74 17.19 14.29
N LEU A 132 0.67 16.88 13.00
CA LEU A 132 0.78 17.86 11.93
C LEU A 132 -0.36 18.89 11.98
N LEU A 133 -1.61 18.43 12.13
CA LEU A 133 -2.77 19.32 12.26
C LEU A 133 -2.64 20.19 13.52
N HIS A 134 -2.23 19.61 14.65
CA HIS A 134 -2.01 20.37 15.87
C HIS A 134 -0.90 21.42 15.71
N ALA A 135 0.20 21.09 15.01
CA ALA A 135 1.28 22.02 14.71
C ALA A 135 0.84 23.17 13.79
N MET A 136 -0.18 22.96 12.95
CA MET A 136 -0.83 24.00 12.14
C MET A 136 -1.83 24.84 12.94
N GLY A 137 -2.00 24.58 14.24
CA GLY A 137 -3.00 25.24 15.09
C GLY A 137 -4.43 24.72 14.88
N ILE A 138 -4.59 23.58 14.21
CA ILE A 138 -5.89 22.98 13.91
C ILE A 138 -6.19 21.91 14.96
N ILE A 139 -7.21 22.15 15.79
CA ILE A 139 -7.74 21.15 16.71
C ILE A 139 -8.67 20.24 15.91
N ALA A 140 -8.09 19.18 15.34
CA ALA A 140 -8.82 18.21 14.54
C ALA A 140 -9.40 17.10 15.42
N ASN A 141 -10.69 16.81 15.23
CA ASN A 141 -11.31 15.60 15.74
C ASN A 141 -10.65 14.37 15.09
N PRO A 142 -10.40 13.25 15.81
CA PRO A 142 -9.94 11.99 15.22
C PRO A 142 -10.67 11.59 13.93
N TRP A 143 -11.96 11.89 13.83
CA TRP A 143 -12.74 11.64 12.62
C TRP A 143 -12.33 12.44 11.39
N HIS A 144 -11.88 13.69 11.56
CA HIS A 144 -11.35 14.49 10.45
C HIS A 144 -10.09 13.85 9.86
N ILE A 145 -9.26 13.24 10.71
CA ILE A 145 -8.03 12.56 10.29
C ILE A 145 -8.36 11.34 9.42
N PHE A 146 -9.40 10.57 9.78
CA PHE A 146 -9.86 9.47 8.94
C PHE A 146 -10.23 9.95 7.53
N ILE A 147 -10.99 11.04 7.40
CA ILE A 147 -11.36 11.53 6.05
C ILE A 147 -10.13 12.05 5.29
N ILE A 148 -9.24 12.78 5.96
CA ILE A 148 -7.97 13.24 5.37
C ILE A 148 -7.19 12.05 4.79
N MET A 149 -7.04 10.96 5.56
CA MET A 149 -6.37 9.74 5.10
C MET A 149 -7.07 9.13 3.88
N VAL A 150 -8.41 9.06 3.87
CA VAL A 150 -9.15 8.56 2.70
C VAL A 150 -8.85 9.40 1.46
N PHE A 151 -8.87 10.72 1.56
CA PHE A 151 -8.54 11.59 0.42
C PHE A 151 -7.09 11.45 -0.02
N MET A 152 -6.16 11.18 0.89
CA MET A 152 -4.78 10.82 0.53
C MET A 152 -4.75 9.50 -0.27
N ILE A 153 -5.42 8.46 0.21
CA ILE A 153 -5.50 7.16 -0.48
C ILE A 153 -6.11 7.33 -1.88
N LEU A 154 -7.22 8.06 -1.99
CA LEU A 154 -7.88 8.35 -3.27
C LEU A 154 -6.95 9.11 -4.23
N ALA A 155 -6.16 10.06 -3.73
CA ALA A 155 -5.19 10.77 -4.56
C ALA A 155 -4.13 9.83 -5.15
N PHE A 156 -3.72 8.78 -4.44
CA PHE A 156 -2.77 7.79 -4.92
C PHE A 156 -3.36 6.72 -5.86
N ILE A 157 -4.69 6.62 -5.97
CA ILE A 157 -5.36 5.77 -6.98
C ILE A 157 -5.25 6.40 -8.37
N MET A 158 -5.16 7.73 -8.44
CA MET A 158 -5.01 8.42 -9.71
C MET A 158 -3.66 8.06 -10.34
N PRO A 159 -3.60 7.76 -11.66
CA PRO A 159 -2.37 7.37 -12.35
C PRO A 159 -1.45 8.57 -12.63
N ILE A 160 -1.31 9.46 -11.65
CA ILE A 160 -0.48 10.65 -11.69
C ILE A 160 0.73 10.41 -10.79
N PRO A 161 1.95 10.41 -11.36
CA PRO A 161 3.17 10.23 -10.58
C PRO A 161 3.23 11.21 -9.40
N GLY A 162 3.41 10.69 -8.19
CA GLY A 162 3.47 11.49 -6.96
C GLY A 162 2.15 12.13 -6.53
N ALA A 163 1.04 11.83 -7.19
CA ALA A 163 -0.28 12.40 -6.94
C ALA A 163 -0.28 13.95 -6.92
N LEU A 164 0.59 14.56 -7.73
CA LEU A 164 0.72 16.01 -7.85
C LEU A 164 -0.56 16.62 -8.41
N GLY A 165 -1.07 17.67 -7.76
CA GLY A 165 -2.34 18.31 -8.08
C GLY A 165 -3.54 17.59 -7.45
N THR A 166 -3.61 16.26 -7.54
CA THR A 166 -4.72 15.48 -6.98
C THR A 166 -4.74 15.48 -5.47
N MET A 167 -3.56 15.38 -4.83
CA MET A 167 -3.48 15.41 -3.37
C MET A 167 -3.82 16.80 -2.84
N GLU A 168 -3.30 17.86 -3.46
CA GLU A 168 -3.55 19.24 -3.08
C GLU A 168 -5.01 19.62 -3.27
N ALA A 169 -5.60 19.28 -4.41
CA ALA A 169 -7.02 19.52 -4.67
C ALA A 169 -7.90 18.70 -3.72
N GLY A 170 -7.60 17.41 -3.54
CA GLY A 170 -8.36 16.55 -2.63
C GLY A 170 -8.33 17.05 -1.19
N GLN A 171 -7.16 17.47 -0.70
CA GLN A 171 -7.02 18.02 0.65
C GLN A 171 -7.66 19.41 0.78
N ALA A 172 -7.53 20.29 -0.22
CA ALA A 172 -8.22 21.58 -0.23
C ALA A 172 -9.75 21.42 -0.14
N LEU A 173 -10.30 20.49 -0.91
CA LEU A 173 -11.73 20.18 -0.92
C LEU A 173 -12.21 19.68 0.45
N ILE A 174 -11.52 18.69 1.02
CA ILE A 174 -12.00 18.12 2.28
C ILE A 174 -11.80 19.06 3.47
N PHE A 175 -10.71 19.81 3.50
CA PHE A 175 -10.52 20.84 4.54
C PHE A 175 -11.63 21.87 4.49
N ASN A 176 -12.01 22.33 3.28
CA ASN A 176 -13.12 23.26 3.13
C ASN A 176 -14.46 22.64 3.58
N ALA A 177 -14.72 21.38 3.21
CA ALA A 177 -15.93 20.67 3.62
C ALA A 177 -16.01 20.43 5.15
N MET A 178 -14.86 20.30 5.83
CA MET A 178 -14.79 20.18 7.30
C MET A 178 -14.85 21.53 8.03
N GLY A 179 -15.01 22.65 7.31
CA GLY A 179 -15.10 24.00 7.88
C GLY A 179 -13.77 24.69 8.10
N TYR A 180 -12.66 24.15 7.60
CA TYR A 180 -11.36 24.82 7.56
C TYR A 180 -11.19 25.60 6.24
N THR A 181 -10.10 26.39 6.11
CA THR A 181 -9.82 27.06 4.84
C THR A 181 -9.27 26.06 3.83
N ALA A 182 -9.65 26.20 2.55
CA ALA A 182 -9.08 25.39 1.47
C ALA A 182 -7.55 25.55 1.38
N SER A 183 -7.04 26.75 1.67
CA SER A 183 -5.61 27.02 1.74
C SER A 183 -4.91 26.20 2.82
N ALA A 184 -5.53 25.94 3.97
CA ALA A 184 -4.97 25.06 4.99
C ALA A 184 -4.80 23.63 4.49
N GLY A 185 -5.76 23.11 3.69
CA GLY A 185 -5.64 21.79 3.07
C GLY A 185 -4.48 21.69 2.08
N VAL A 186 -4.26 22.73 1.27
CA VAL A 186 -3.10 22.81 0.36
C VAL A 186 -1.79 22.86 1.14
N VAL A 187 -1.70 23.71 2.17
CA VAL A 187 -0.52 23.82 3.03
C VAL A 187 -0.23 22.49 3.73
N PHE A 188 -1.26 21.82 4.25
CA PHE A 188 -1.15 20.50 4.84
C PHE A 188 -0.54 19.48 3.85
N ALA A 189 -1.03 19.43 2.60
CA ALA A 189 -0.52 18.53 1.58
C ALA A 189 0.98 18.77 1.29
N PHE A 190 1.41 20.04 1.23
CA PHE A 190 2.82 20.38 1.04
C PHE A 190 3.69 19.98 2.23
N ILE A 191 3.28 20.33 3.46
CA ILE A 191 4.07 19.98 4.66
C ILE A 191 4.16 18.47 4.80
N PHE A 192 3.05 17.75 4.61
CA PHE A 192 3.05 16.29 4.64
C PHE A 192 4.04 15.71 3.62
N ARG A 193 4.07 16.24 2.39
CA ARG A 193 5.02 15.77 1.36
C ARG A 193 6.47 16.07 1.72
N ILE A 194 6.78 17.23 2.30
CA ILE A 194 8.12 17.54 2.79
C ILE A 194 8.55 16.51 3.85
N ILE A 195 7.66 16.19 4.78
CA ILE A 195 7.93 15.18 5.82
C ILE A 195 8.18 13.80 5.19
N GLU A 196 7.37 13.37 4.23
CA GLU A 196 7.59 12.10 3.52
C GLU A 196 8.91 12.08 2.74
N LEU A 197 9.28 13.19 2.08
CA LEU A 197 10.57 13.31 1.39
C LEU A 197 11.75 13.20 2.37
N VAL A 198 11.64 13.78 3.56
CA VAL A 198 12.66 13.63 4.61
C VAL A 198 12.77 12.16 5.04
N LYS A 199 11.66 11.45 5.26
CA LYS A 199 11.69 10.02 5.61
C LYS A 199 12.32 9.18 4.51
N VAL A 200 11.96 9.43 3.24
CA VAL A 200 12.56 8.75 2.08
C VAL A 200 14.07 9.03 2.01
N GLY A 201 14.49 10.27 2.21
CA GLY A 201 15.90 10.66 2.26
C GLY A 201 16.67 9.91 3.36
N LEU A 202 16.13 9.86 4.58
CA LEU A 202 16.72 9.10 5.69
C LEU A 202 16.79 7.60 5.38
N GLY A 203 15.74 7.03 4.78
CA GLY A 203 15.70 5.65 4.34
C GLY A 203 16.77 5.33 3.29
N LEU A 204 16.98 6.22 2.32
CA LEU A 204 18.02 6.09 1.30
C LEU A 204 19.43 6.17 1.90
N ILE A 205 19.67 7.09 2.85
CA ILE A 205 20.96 7.19 3.55
C ILE A 205 21.26 5.88 4.30
N PHE A 206 20.26 5.36 5.03
CA PHE A 206 20.41 4.10 5.75
C PHE A 206 20.62 2.90 4.82
N LEU A 207 19.87 2.84 3.71
CA LEU A 207 20.03 1.79 2.71
C LEU A 207 21.40 1.86 2.04
N SER A 208 21.90 3.05 1.75
CA SER A 208 23.22 3.26 1.16
C SER A 208 24.33 2.81 2.12
N SER A 209 24.26 3.16 3.40
CA SER A 209 25.31 2.78 4.36
C SER A 209 25.37 1.27 4.58
N VAL A 210 24.22 0.61 4.74
CA VAL A 210 24.15 -0.84 4.93
C VAL A 210 24.44 -1.59 3.62
N GLY A 211 23.88 -1.14 2.50
CA GLY A 211 24.05 -1.76 1.19
C GLY A 211 25.49 -1.72 0.68
N LEU A 212 26.18 -0.57 0.83
CA LEU A 212 27.58 -0.44 0.46
C LEU A 212 28.49 -1.32 1.32
N ASN A 213 28.22 -1.42 2.63
CA ASN A 213 28.97 -2.30 3.52
C ASN A 213 28.78 -3.78 3.16
N PHE A 214 27.57 -4.18 2.78
CA PHE A 214 27.29 -5.55 2.34
C PHE A 214 28.02 -5.88 1.02
N LEU A 215 28.00 -4.96 0.04
CA LEU A 215 28.71 -5.14 -1.23
C LEU A 215 30.22 -5.21 -1.04
N ARG A 216 30.78 -4.39 -0.14
CA ARG A 216 32.20 -4.41 0.21
C ARG A 216 32.62 -5.74 0.82
N ASN A 217 31.85 -6.25 1.79
CA ASN A 217 32.10 -7.55 2.42
C ASN A 217 32.04 -8.71 1.41
N LEU A 218 31.13 -8.67 0.44
CA LEU A 218 31.09 -9.70 -0.62
C LEU A 218 32.33 -9.66 -1.51
N ASN A 219 32.80 -8.47 -1.86
CA ASN A 219 34.00 -8.29 -2.66
C ASN A 219 35.26 -8.80 -1.93
N ASP A 220 35.36 -8.55 -0.63
CA ASP A 220 36.48 -9.00 0.21
C ASP A 220 36.49 -10.54 0.35
N LEU A 221 35.32 -11.18 0.45
CA LEU A 221 35.20 -12.65 0.46
C LEU A 221 35.60 -13.28 -0.88
N THR A 222 35.24 -12.67 -2.00
CA THR A 222 35.64 -13.16 -3.34
C THR A 222 37.12 -12.94 -3.63
N ASN A 223 37.70 -11.84 -3.17
CA ASN A 223 39.12 -11.53 -3.39
C ASN A 223 40.04 -12.32 -2.43
N GLY A 224 39.64 -12.52 -1.17
CA GLY A 224 40.37 -13.35 -0.22
C GLY A 224 40.39 -14.84 -0.58
N GLY A 225 39.32 -15.34 -1.22
CA GLY A 225 39.28 -16.71 -1.73
C GLY A 225 40.22 -16.98 -2.91
N GLN A 226 40.49 -15.98 -3.75
CA GLN A 226 41.43 -16.11 -4.88
C GLN A 226 42.90 -15.98 -4.49
N ALA A 227 43.21 -15.31 -3.38
CA ALA A 227 44.57 -15.21 -2.85
C ALA A 227 45.06 -16.54 -2.28
N ASN A 228 44.23 -17.24 -1.50
CA ASN A 228 44.57 -18.54 -0.90
C ASN A 228 44.74 -19.67 -1.92
N SER A 229 44.09 -19.59 -3.09
CA SER A 229 44.25 -20.60 -4.16
C SER A 229 45.53 -20.42 -4.98
N LYS A 230 46.20 -19.26 -4.91
CA LYS A 230 47.44 -19.00 -5.65
C LYS A 230 48.71 -19.31 -4.84
N GLU A 231 48.60 -19.51 -3.53
CA GLU A 231 49.72 -19.92 -2.66
C GLU A 231 49.82 -21.44 -2.51
N GLN A 232 48.91 -22.22 -3.11
CA GLN A 232 48.90 -23.68 -3.05
C GLN A 232 49.36 -24.38 -4.34
N ASP A 233 49.75 -23.60 -5.36
CA ASP A 233 50.40 -24.07 -6.60
C ASP A 233 51.88 -23.65 -6.60
#